data_AF-A0A845XE65-F1
#
_entry.id   AF-A0A845XE65-F1
#
_cell.length_a   1.000
_cell.length_b   1.000
_cell.length_c   1.000
_cell.angle_alpha   90.00
_cell.angle_beta   90.00
_cell.angle_gamma   90.00
#
_symmetry.space_group_name_H-M   'P 1'
#
loop_
_entity.id
_entity.type
_entity.pdbx_description
1 polymer ?
#
loop_
_entity_poly.entity_id
_entity_poly.type
_entity_poly.pdbx_seq_one_letter_code
_entity_poly.pdbx_strand_id
1 'polypeptide(L)' 'MTTPIFTQIVQEVDDLPDELQQQVLQFIRTLRQTHQPASSNAWDTLEALTGTVEAPADWSAQHDHYLYGIPKA' A
#
# COMPACT_ATOMS: atom_id res chain seq x y z
N MET A 1 2.44 22.43 -18.04
CA MET A 1 2.57 23.81 -17.51
C MET A 1 3.42 23.74 -16.27
N THR A 2 4.58 24.39 -16.29
CA THR A 2 5.48 24.42 -15.13
C THR A 2 4.89 25.34 -14.07
N THR A 3 4.76 24.86 -12.83
CA THR A 3 4.27 25.69 -11.73
C THR A 3 5.36 26.68 -11.30
N PRO A 4 5.01 27.87 -10.79
CA PRO A 4 6.00 28.86 -10.35
C PRO A 4 6.94 28.29 -9.28
N ILE A 5 6.43 27.39 -8.43
CA ILE A 5 7.22 26.73 -7.39
C ILE A 5 8.25 25.75 -7.96
N PHE A 6 7.91 25.03 -9.04
CA PHE A 6 8.86 24.11 -9.68
C PHE A 6 10.06 24.86 -10.25
N THR A 7 9.81 25.99 -10.92
CA THR A 7 10.87 26.81 -11.50
C THR A 7 11.82 27.33 -10.42
N GLN A 8 11.28 27.84 -9.29
CA GLN A 8 12.11 28.33 -8.18
C GLN A 8 12.96 27.21 -7.58
N ILE A 9 12.39 26.02 -7.34
CA ILE A 9 13.14 24.88 -6.79
C ILE A 9 14.29 24.48 -7.72
N VAL A 10 14.07 24.44 -9.02
CA VAL A 10 15.12 24.06 -9.98
C VAL A 10 16.26 25.09 -9.98
N GLN A 11 15.95 26.38 -9.94
CA GLN A 11 16.98 27.44 -9.90
C GLN A 11 17.80 27.35 -8.61
N GLU A 12 17.14 27.26 -7.46
CA GLU A 12 17.83 27.15 -6.16
C GLU A 12 18.71 25.91 -6.08
N VAL A 13 18.32 24.78 -6.69
CA VAL A 13 19.13 23.55 -6.69
C VAL A 13 20.33 23.65 -7.64
N ASP A 14 20.19 24.33 -8.78
CA ASP A 14 21.26 24.50 -9.77
C ASP A 14 22.42 25.35 -9.21
N ASP A 15 22.11 26.34 -8.37
CA ASP A 15 23.08 27.22 -7.72
C ASP A 15 23.85 26.55 -6.54
N LEU A 16 23.45 25.35 -6.12
CA LEU A 16 24.09 24.65 -5.00
C LEU A 16 25.36 23.88 -5.42
N PRO A 17 26.36 23.74 -4.53
CA PRO A 17 27.45 22.79 -4.70
C PRO A 17 26.96 21.34 -4.83
N ASP A 18 27.71 20.51 -5.56
CA ASP A 18 27.37 19.10 -5.83
C ASP A 18 26.96 18.31 -4.57
N GLU A 19 27.67 18.48 -3.46
CA GLU A 19 27.37 17.80 -2.19
C GLU A 19 25.97 18.11 -1.66
N LEU A 20 25.52 19.35 -1.80
CA LEU A 20 24.19 19.78 -1.38
C LEU A 20 23.12 19.34 -2.39
N GLN A 21 23.45 19.31 -3.69
CA GLN A 21 22.55 18.74 -4.70
C GLN A 21 22.27 17.25 -4.41
N GLN A 22 23.29 16.49 -4.01
CA GLN A 22 23.13 15.08 -3.60
C GLN A 22 22.23 14.94 -2.37
N GLN A 23 22.35 15.84 -1.38
CA GLN A 23 21.48 15.84 -0.20
C GLN A 23 20.02 16.13 -0.58
N VAL A 24 19.77 17.11 -1.45
CA VAL A 24 18.42 17.42 -1.95
C VAL A 24 17.84 16.23 -2.72
N LEU A 25 18.63 15.58 -3.58
CA LEU A 25 18.21 14.38 -4.29
C LEU A 25 17.79 13.27 -3.32
N GLN A 26 18.59 13.05 -2.27
CA GLN A 26 18.27 12.04 -1.26
C GLN A 26 17.01 12.40 -0.48
N PHE A 27 16.83 13.67 -0.12
CA PHE A 27 15.62 14.15 0.53
C PHE A 27 14.37 13.90 -0.32
N ILE A 28 14.41 14.24 -1.62
CA ILE A 28 13.30 14.00 -2.56
C ILE A 28 12.99 12.49 -2.66
N ARG A 29 14.02 11.64 -2.71
CA ARG A 29 13.84 10.17 -2.73
C ARG A 29 13.15 9.67 -1.46
N THR A 30 13.56 10.17 -0.30
CA THR A 30 12.93 9.83 0.98
C THR A 30 11.46 10.27 1.00
N LEU A 31 11.16 11.50 0.60
CA LEU A 31 9.77 11.98 0.53
C LEU A 31 8.90 11.09 -0.37
N ARG A 32 9.44 10.65 -1.52
CA ARG A 32 8.74 9.74 -2.43
C ARG A 32 8.46 8.38 -1.78
N GLN A 33 9.40 7.84 -1.02
CA GLN A 33 9.24 6.57 -0.33
C GLN A 33 8.23 6.68 0.82
N THR A 34 8.26 7.76 1.59
CA THR A 34 7.31 8.00 2.69
C THR A 34 5.88 8.22 2.19
N HIS A 35 5.71 8.89 1.05
CA HIS A 35 4.41 9.13 0.44
C HIS A 35 3.98 8.05 -0.56
N GLN A 36 4.79 7.01 -0.75
CA GLN A 36 4.32 5.83 -1.45
C GLN A 36 3.28 5.17 -0.53
N PRO A 37 2.01 5.06 -0.96
CA PRO A 37 1.06 4.27 -0.19
C PRO A 37 1.71 2.90 0.00
N ALA A 38 1.78 2.44 1.26
CA ALA A 38 2.25 1.10 1.56
C ALA A 38 1.59 0.19 0.54
N SER A 39 2.40 -0.52 -0.27
CA SER A 39 1.88 -1.45 -1.27
C SER A 39 0.79 -2.25 -0.59
N SER A 40 -0.45 -2.12 -1.07
CA SER A 40 -1.64 -2.69 -0.42
C SER A 40 -1.27 -4.07 0.05
N ASN A 41 -1.22 -4.27 1.37
CA ASN A 41 -0.73 -5.53 1.90
C ASN A 41 -1.75 -6.62 1.49
N ALA A 42 -1.38 -7.89 1.65
CA ALA A 42 -2.28 -8.99 1.27
C ALA A 42 -3.66 -8.86 1.96
N TRP A 43 -3.73 -8.28 3.16
CA TRP A 43 -4.97 -8.01 3.88
C TRP A 43 -5.80 -6.88 3.27
N ASP A 44 -5.19 -5.80 2.79
CA ASP A 44 -5.90 -4.73 2.08
C ASP A 44 -6.53 -5.25 0.78
N THR A 45 -5.86 -6.20 0.11
CA THR A 45 -6.40 -6.88 -1.08
C THR A 45 -7.56 -7.79 -0.70
N LEU A 46 -7.43 -8.56 0.39
CA LEU A 46 -8.50 -9.40 0.90
C LEU A 46 -9.70 -8.56 1.33
N GLU A 47 -9.48 -7.46 2.03
CA GLU A 47 -10.52 -6.51 2.46
C GLU A 47 -11.28 -5.93 1.25
N ALA A 48 -10.56 -5.51 0.21
CA ALA A 48 -11.18 -5.02 -1.03
C ALA A 48 -12.00 -6.10 -1.78
N LEU A 49 -11.69 -7.38 -1.59
CA LEU A 49 -12.40 -8.50 -2.19
C LEU A 49 -13.49 -9.07 -1.27
N THR A 50 -13.42 -8.84 0.05
CA THR A 50 -14.46 -9.26 0.99
C THR A 50 -15.74 -8.47 0.78
N GLY A 51 -16.89 -9.15 0.86
CA GLY A 51 -18.20 -8.54 0.60
C GLY A 51 -18.57 -8.42 -0.88
N THR A 52 -17.70 -8.83 -1.82
CA THR A 52 -18.05 -8.93 -3.26
C THR A 52 -18.72 -10.25 -3.64
N VAL A 53 -18.69 -11.23 -2.75
CA VAL A 53 -19.36 -12.53 -2.91
C VAL A 53 -20.35 -12.69 -1.77
N GLU A 54 -21.65 -12.72 -2.07
CA GLU A 54 -22.65 -13.20 -1.12
C GLU A 54 -22.30 -14.65 -0.78
N ALA A 55 -21.94 -14.90 0.48
CA ALA A 55 -21.74 -16.26 0.94
C ALA A 55 -23.07 -17.03 0.83
N PRO A 56 -23.11 -18.18 0.13
CA PRO A 56 -24.21 -19.13 0.29
C PRO A 56 -24.50 -19.35 1.79
N ALA A 57 -25.77 -19.44 2.15
CA ALA A 57 -26.26 -19.44 3.53
C ALA A 57 -25.66 -20.54 4.46
N ASP A 58 -24.87 -21.47 3.93
CA ASP A 58 -24.48 -22.69 4.63
C ASP A 58 -22.99 -23.06 4.44
N TRP A 59 -22.09 -22.10 4.62
CA TRP A 59 -20.65 -22.41 4.68
C TRP A 59 -20.29 -23.29 5.87
N SER A 60 -21.11 -23.35 6.92
CA SER A 60 -20.89 -24.22 8.07
C SER A 60 -21.50 -25.62 7.94
N ALA A 61 -22.42 -25.86 6.99
CA ALA A 61 -23.11 -27.16 6.88
C ALA A 61 -22.17 -28.34 6.59
N GLN A 62 -20.99 -28.07 6.01
CA GLN A 62 -19.96 -29.10 5.77
C GLN A 62 -18.89 -29.17 6.86
N HIS A 63 -18.90 -28.26 7.84
CA HIS A 63 -17.90 -28.22 8.93
C HIS A 63 -18.22 -29.19 10.08
N ASP A 64 -19.40 -29.82 10.09
CA ASP A 64 -19.73 -30.91 11.03
C ASP A 64 -18.80 -32.13 10.90
N HIS A 65 -18.00 -32.22 9.82
CA HIS A 65 -17.25 -33.43 9.50
C HIS A 65 -15.86 -33.57 10.16
N TYR A 66 -15.29 -32.54 10.81
CA TYR A 66 -13.88 -32.63 11.27
C TYR A 66 -13.55 -32.13 12.67
N LEU A 67 -14.52 -31.93 13.56
CA LEU A 67 -14.18 -31.55 14.95
C LEU A 67 -14.14 -32.70 15.95
N TYR A 68 -14.96 -33.74 15.80
CA TYR A 68 -14.83 -34.94 16.62
C TYR A 68 -15.30 -36.15 15.82
N GLY A 69 -14.46 -37.19 15.69
CA GLY A 69 -14.76 -38.43 14.99
C GLY A 69 -15.83 -39.30 15.68
N ILE A 70 -16.93 -38.69 16.09
CA ILE A 70 -18.04 -39.36 16.79
C ILE A 70 -19.26 -39.26 15.86
N PRO A 71 -19.81 -40.40 15.39
CA PRO A 71 -21.00 -40.38 14.55
C PRO A 71 -22.22 -39.88 15.33
N LYS A 72 -23.07 -39.10 14.64
CA LYS A 72 -24.34 -38.58 15.17
C LYS A 72 -25.28 -39.77 15.45
N ALA A 73 -25.76 -39.88 16.69
CA ALA A 73 -26.69 -40.91 17.15
C ALA A 73 -28.12 -40.67 16.66
#